data_AF-A2G6L4-F1
#
_entry.id   AF-A2G6L4-F1
#
_cell.length_a   1.000
_cell.length_b   1.000
_cell.length_c   1.000
_cell.angle_alpha   90.00
_cell.angle_beta   90.00
_cell.angle_gamma   90.00
#
_symmetry.space_group_name_H-M   'P 1'
#
loop_
_entity.id
_entity.type
_entity.pdbx_description
1 polymer ?
#
loop_
_entity_poly.entity_id
_entity_poly.type
_entity_poly.pdbx_seq_one_letter_code
_entity_poly.pdbx_strand_id
1 'polypeptide(L)'
;MEEVTSQTSITSTDFATSSISRYEGLIDIPLNERLIDALTSLFNYFDIYAPRMSFVYNIVTFFRFLELLGGFFMAANLNSFVPGTFTFKVMSVLTVFFHLIPLQYRRGNGWIILYVVNSLLIIFGIYLVVVAFKFKKSSKVSNFSTIALSIYLAIGPFLFVPISAQYCGQILSGYISKDVATDVKSSIAVATSAIAILMWMWIIIKAYSISLVFRQVSFQSIEGAPQTRLLITTTIVTFASALTTNFGSYPSAAMMILSIFLYIYCASTVFGCGTFVKKRDQVMALGGSILGILLCAANLYTVFAEEPWGPYFFVGVIGLGLIVFVGTYIFINRRMKNDLKLLDEIDDTQDITILKSIRKWKQILPTGFMYCHPICVSFKIFKLAVQEWKDNIAAWALYAKFIAIYPEENLQLSFIAQNVSQMKTNAKIVQSVLLSSTGYIIKTRETKFTQQLKSKISKLSKMFNKTKKRLRNIWDLTLQGNTTEMGIQIRNTKDSVEECEVEMNHLLMQYHNNKYVARQYVMFLNDIKGDPVATKSAIDTLQKL
;
A
#
# COMPACT_ATOMS: atom_id res chain seq x y z
N MET A 1 -16.65 -32.39 -12.67
CA MET A 1 -16.22 -32.82 -11.33
C MET A 1 -17.35 -32.51 -10.38
N GLU A 2 -17.92 -33.55 -9.79
CA GLU A 2 -19.15 -33.53 -8.99
C GLU A 2 -19.13 -32.45 -7.92
N GLU A 3 -20.29 -31.82 -7.72
CA GLU A 3 -20.58 -31.01 -6.54
C GLU A 3 -20.38 -31.90 -5.30
N VAL A 4 -19.26 -31.68 -4.61
CA VAL A 4 -19.11 -32.21 -3.25
C VAL A 4 -20.02 -31.37 -2.36
N THR A 5 -21.27 -31.82 -2.25
CA THR A 5 -22.17 -31.51 -1.15
C THR A 5 -21.50 -31.93 0.15
N SER A 6 -20.75 -31.01 0.76
CA SER A 6 -20.33 -31.13 2.15
C SER A 6 -21.44 -30.56 3.02
N GLN A 7 -22.40 -31.42 3.37
CA GLN A 7 -23.18 -31.28 4.60
C GLN A 7 -22.22 -31.46 5.77
N THR A 8 -21.53 -30.39 6.13
CA THR A 8 -20.90 -30.26 7.44
C THR A 8 -21.32 -28.90 7.94
N SER A 9 -22.07 -28.92 9.03
CA SER A 9 -22.45 -27.75 9.81
C SER A 9 -21.29 -26.75 9.87
N ILE A 10 -21.49 -25.59 9.25
CA ILE A 10 -20.55 -24.45 9.22
C ILE A 10 -20.49 -23.90 10.65
N THR A 11 -19.79 -24.62 11.52
CA THR A 11 -19.62 -24.33 12.94
C THR A 11 -18.15 -24.09 13.19
N SER A 12 -17.72 -22.85 12.95
CA SER A 12 -16.61 -22.13 13.61
C SER A 12 -16.13 -20.98 12.70
N THR A 13 -16.98 -19.98 12.48
CA THR A 13 -16.60 -18.70 11.85
C THR A 13 -15.76 -17.81 12.78
N ASP A 14 -14.81 -18.40 13.51
CA ASP A 14 -13.83 -17.70 14.36
C ASP A 14 -12.47 -17.52 13.65
N PHE A 15 -12.49 -17.36 12.33
CA PHE A 15 -11.31 -17.00 11.54
C PHE A 15 -10.91 -15.53 11.71
N ALA A 16 -11.86 -14.69 12.17
CA ALA A 16 -11.75 -13.23 12.11
C ALA A 16 -11.23 -12.56 13.40
N THR A 17 -10.81 -13.34 14.40
CA THR A 17 -9.96 -12.85 15.49
C THR A 17 -8.53 -13.21 15.11
N SER A 18 -7.74 -12.20 14.73
CA SER A 18 -6.27 -12.35 14.68
C SER A 18 -5.82 -13.15 15.89
N SER A 19 -4.92 -14.12 15.75
CA SER A 19 -4.33 -14.84 16.90
C SER A 19 -3.93 -13.89 18.02
N ILE A 20 -3.49 -12.68 17.66
CA ILE A 20 -3.16 -11.55 18.53
C ILE A 20 -4.29 -11.19 19.51
N SER A 21 -5.55 -11.11 19.07
CA SER A 21 -6.68 -10.71 19.94
C SER A 21 -7.12 -11.80 20.91
N ARG A 22 -6.73 -13.07 20.68
CA ARG A 22 -7.00 -14.16 21.64
C ARG A 22 -6.04 -14.15 22.82
N TYR A 23 -4.84 -13.59 22.64
CA TYR A 23 -3.80 -13.49 23.67
C TYR A 23 -3.60 -12.06 24.19
N GLU A 24 -4.41 -11.11 23.74
CA GLU A 24 -4.36 -9.72 24.16
C GLU A 24 -4.67 -9.62 25.66
N GLY A 25 -3.66 -9.27 26.46
CA GLY A 25 -3.72 -9.23 27.93
C GLY A 25 -3.19 -10.49 28.63
N LEU A 26 -2.90 -11.58 27.90
CA LEU A 26 -2.26 -12.79 28.43
C LEU A 26 -0.76 -12.83 28.12
N ILE A 27 -0.33 -12.20 27.03
CA ILE A 27 1.07 -12.15 26.59
C ILE A 27 1.39 -10.74 26.10
N ASP A 28 2.60 -10.25 26.41
CA ASP A 28 3.10 -9.00 25.86
C ASP A 28 3.37 -9.12 24.36
N ILE A 29 2.44 -8.58 23.57
CA ILE A 29 2.58 -8.49 22.11
C ILE A 29 3.63 -7.40 21.79
N PRO A 30 4.63 -7.70 20.95
CA PRO A 30 5.67 -6.73 20.60
C PRO A 30 5.08 -5.50 19.90
N LEU A 31 5.66 -4.32 20.16
CA LEU A 31 5.18 -3.04 19.62
C LEU A 31 5.09 -3.03 18.09
N ASN A 32 6.02 -3.71 17.43
CA ASN A 32 6.04 -3.85 15.97
C ASN A 32 4.78 -4.53 15.43
N GLU A 33 4.28 -5.59 16.08
CA GLU A 33 3.07 -6.29 15.66
C GLU A 33 1.81 -5.46 15.96
N ARG A 34 1.77 -4.80 17.12
CA ARG A 34 0.68 -3.86 17.47
C ARG A 34 0.58 -2.73 16.44
N LEU A 35 1.72 -2.18 16.02
CA LEU A 35 1.78 -1.12 15.01
C LEU A 35 1.30 -1.61 13.64
N ILE A 36 1.75 -2.79 13.20
CA ILE A 36 1.30 -3.38 11.93
C ILE A 36 -0.21 -3.64 11.95
N ASP A 37 -0.74 -4.18 13.05
CA ASP A 37 -2.18 -4.47 13.17
C ASP A 37 -3.03 -3.18 13.16
N ALA A 38 -2.58 -2.13 13.87
CA ALA A 38 -3.23 -0.83 13.87
C ALA A 38 -3.20 -0.18 12.48
N LEU A 39 -2.05 -0.19 11.79
CA LEU A 39 -1.91 0.34 10.43
C LEU A 39 -2.74 -0.46 9.42
N THR A 40 -2.75 -1.78 9.52
CA THR A 40 -3.54 -2.65 8.64
C THR A 40 -5.03 -2.38 8.81
N SER A 41 -5.49 -2.23 10.06
CA SER A 41 -6.88 -1.85 10.35
C SER A 41 -7.22 -0.49 9.74
N LEU A 42 -6.35 0.52 9.91
CA LEU A 42 -6.57 1.85 9.34
C LEU A 42 -6.57 1.84 7.81
N PHE A 43 -5.66 1.10 7.17
CA PHE A 43 -5.63 1.01 5.72
C PHE A 43 -6.85 0.27 5.16
N ASN A 44 -7.35 -0.77 5.84
CA ASN A 44 -8.61 -1.41 5.45
C ASN A 44 -9.79 -0.43 5.56
N TYR A 45 -9.78 0.45 6.55
CA TYR A 45 -10.75 1.53 6.65
C TYR A 45 -10.62 2.51 5.48
N PHE A 46 -9.40 2.95 5.12
CA PHE A 46 -9.19 3.82 3.95
C PHE A 46 -9.60 3.14 2.64
N ASP A 47 -9.38 1.84 2.48
CA ASP A 47 -9.76 1.11 1.27
C ASP A 47 -11.29 1.16 1.00
N ILE A 48 -12.11 1.36 2.04
CA ILE A 48 -13.57 1.47 1.95
C ILE A 48 -14.03 2.92 1.91
N TYR A 49 -13.57 3.74 2.85
CA TYR A 49 -14.14 5.05 3.13
C TYR A 49 -13.36 6.22 2.55
N ALA A 50 -12.11 6.02 2.08
CA ALA A 50 -11.35 7.08 1.45
C ALA A 50 -11.88 7.41 0.05
N PRO A 51 -11.79 8.68 -0.39
CA PRO A 51 -12.20 9.06 -1.73
C PRO A 51 -11.34 8.34 -2.78
N ARG A 52 -12.00 7.82 -3.83
CA ARG A 52 -11.30 7.21 -4.98
C ARG A 52 -10.72 8.33 -5.85
N MET A 53 -9.40 8.38 -5.98
CA MET A 53 -8.67 9.46 -6.65
C MET A 53 -7.90 8.99 -7.88
N SER A 54 -8.59 8.33 -8.83
CA SER A 54 -7.98 7.78 -10.06
C SER A 54 -7.11 8.78 -10.83
N PHE A 55 -7.52 10.06 -10.86
CA PHE A 55 -6.76 11.12 -11.52
C PHE A 55 -5.41 11.38 -10.83
N VAL A 56 -5.40 11.50 -9.50
CA VAL A 56 -4.17 11.71 -8.72
C VAL A 56 -3.19 10.55 -8.92
N TYR A 57 -3.67 9.30 -8.90
CA TYR A 57 -2.81 8.14 -9.12
C TYR A 57 -2.16 8.12 -10.51
N ASN A 58 -2.87 8.58 -11.56
CA ASN A 58 -2.29 8.70 -12.89
C ASN A 58 -1.19 9.78 -12.93
N ILE A 59 -1.40 10.93 -12.28
CA ILE A 59 -0.38 11.99 -12.16
C ILE A 59 0.85 11.46 -11.42
N VAL A 60 0.66 10.81 -10.27
CA VAL A 60 1.77 10.24 -9.50
C VAL A 60 2.50 9.15 -10.29
N THR A 61 1.79 8.33 -11.08
CA THR A 61 2.41 7.33 -11.98
C THR A 61 3.36 8.01 -12.98
N PHE A 62 2.95 9.14 -13.54
CA PHE A 62 3.80 9.91 -14.46
C PHE A 62 5.05 10.45 -13.74
N PHE A 63 4.91 11.08 -12.57
CA PHE A 63 6.06 11.59 -11.83
C PHE A 63 7.01 10.49 -11.36
N ARG A 64 6.49 9.37 -10.83
CA ARG A 64 7.32 8.21 -10.44
C ARG A 64 8.08 7.61 -11.62
N PHE A 65 7.47 7.64 -12.80
CA PHE A 65 8.17 7.24 -14.02
C PHE A 65 9.29 8.21 -14.35
N LEU A 66 9.06 9.52 -14.26
CA LEU A 66 10.12 10.51 -14.44
C LEU A 66 11.23 10.38 -13.38
N GLU A 67 10.91 10.02 -12.13
CA GLU A 67 11.91 9.70 -11.10
C GLU A 67 12.76 8.47 -11.47
N LEU A 68 12.12 7.41 -11.99
CA LEU A 68 12.82 6.25 -12.53
C LEU A 68 13.76 6.66 -13.68
N LEU A 69 13.33 7.59 -14.54
CA LEU A 69 14.17 8.12 -15.61
C LEU A 69 15.29 9.03 -15.09
N GLY A 70 15.01 9.83 -14.08
CA GLY A 70 15.91 10.82 -13.50
C GLY A 70 17.23 10.20 -13.00
N GLY A 71 17.15 9.00 -12.43
CA GLY A 71 18.30 8.27 -11.92
C GLY A 71 19.37 7.98 -12.98
N PHE A 72 18.99 7.58 -14.19
CA PHE A 72 19.96 7.22 -15.24
C PHE A 72 20.61 8.43 -15.91
N PHE A 73 20.01 9.62 -15.80
CA PHE A 73 20.63 10.83 -16.35
C PHE A 73 21.88 11.20 -15.58
N MET A 74 22.04 10.76 -14.33
CA MET A 74 23.18 11.14 -13.49
C MET A 74 23.34 12.66 -13.44
N ALA A 75 22.20 13.37 -13.41
CA ALA A 75 22.10 14.79 -13.74
C ALA A 75 22.99 15.70 -12.88
N ALA A 76 23.36 15.24 -11.68
CA ALA A 76 24.21 15.96 -10.76
C ALA A 76 25.71 15.68 -10.93
N ASN A 77 26.10 14.71 -11.74
CA ASN A 77 27.49 14.39 -12.02
C ASN A 77 28.16 15.55 -12.78
N LEU A 78 29.19 16.12 -12.16
CA LEU A 78 29.88 17.31 -12.68
C LEU A 78 30.79 17.00 -13.86
N ASN A 79 31.23 15.76 -14.00
CA ASN A 79 32.03 15.30 -15.14
C ASN A 79 31.14 15.15 -16.38
N SER A 80 29.91 14.64 -16.20
CA SER A 80 28.96 14.47 -17.31
C SER A 80 28.30 15.79 -17.73
N PHE A 81 27.98 16.68 -16.77
CA PHE A 81 27.31 17.96 -17.04
C PHE A 81 28.03 19.12 -16.35
N VAL A 82 28.92 19.78 -17.08
CA VAL A 82 29.76 20.86 -16.55
C VAL A 82 28.95 22.15 -16.34
N PRO A 83 29.01 22.78 -15.14
CA PRO A 83 28.33 24.04 -14.87
C PRO A 83 28.66 25.14 -15.89
N GLY A 84 27.65 25.91 -16.29
CA GLY A 84 27.80 27.01 -17.26
C GLY A 84 27.56 26.61 -18.72
N THR A 85 27.64 25.31 -19.05
CA THR A 85 27.34 24.80 -20.39
C THR A 85 25.84 24.83 -20.72
N PHE A 86 25.51 24.80 -22.01
CA PHE A 86 24.11 24.67 -22.46
C PHE A 86 23.48 23.35 -21.97
N THR A 87 24.24 22.26 -22.00
CA THR A 87 23.76 20.94 -21.56
C THR A 87 23.41 20.92 -20.07
N PHE A 88 24.21 21.58 -19.23
CA PHE A 88 23.89 21.76 -17.82
C PHE A 88 22.62 22.61 -17.60
N LYS A 89 22.41 23.67 -18.39
CA LYS A 89 21.18 24.49 -18.30
C LYS A 89 19.93 23.67 -18.64
N VAL A 90 19.98 22.89 -19.74
CA VAL A 90 18.87 22.01 -20.14
C VAL A 90 18.62 20.94 -19.08
N MET A 91 19.68 20.29 -18.59
CA MET A 91 19.55 19.28 -17.54
C MET A 91 18.99 19.88 -16.24
N SER A 92 19.39 21.10 -15.88
CA SER A 92 18.85 21.82 -14.72
C SER A 92 17.34 22.00 -14.83
N VAL A 93 16.79 22.33 -16.00
CA VAL A 93 15.34 22.41 -16.23
C VAL A 93 14.69 21.03 -16.14
N LEU A 94 15.25 20.02 -16.81
CA LEU A 94 14.70 18.66 -16.80
C LEU A 94 14.59 18.08 -15.39
N THR A 95 15.57 18.38 -14.52
CA THR A 95 15.59 17.84 -13.16
C THR A 95 14.47 18.32 -12.25
N VAL A 96 13.77 19.41 -12.61
CA VAL A 96 12.57 19.85 -11.89
C VAL A 96 11.49 18.78 -11.92
N PHE A 97 11.36 18.04 -13.03
CA PHE A 97 10.30 17.05 -13.19
C PHE A 97 10.49 15.78 -12.35
N PHE A 98 11.71 15.50 -11.87
CA PHE A 98 12.00 14.30 -11.09
C PHE A 98 12.63 14.56 -9.71
N HIS A 99 13.04 15.80 -9.41
CA HIS A 99 13.65 16.19 -8.13
C HIS A 99 13.16 17.55 -7.61
N LEU A 100 12.14 18.14 -8.23
CA LEU A 100 11.49 19.42 -7.94
C LEU A 100 12.33 20.70 -8.07
N ILE A 101 13.66 20.63 -7.87
CA ILE A 101 14.51 21.82 -7.80
C ILE A 101 15.60 21.76 -8.88
N PRO A 102 15.85 22.85 -9.62
CA PRO A 102 16.88 22.87 -10.66
C PRO A 102 18.27 22.67 -10.08
N LEU A 103 19.17 22.03 -10.84
CA LEU A 103 20.57 21.76 -10.41
C LEU A 103 21.31 23.01 -9.93
N GLN A 104 21.08 24.15 -10.58
CA GLN A 104 21.72 25.43 -10.26
C GLN A 104 21.51 25.87 -8.81
N TYR A 105 20.35 25.55 -8.22
CA TYR A 105 19.98 25.99 -6.87
C TYR A 105 20.28 24.95 -5.78
N ARG A 106 20.83 23.77 -6.14
CA ARG A 106 21.07 22.68 -5.18
C ARG A 106 22.37 22.86 -4.39
N ARG A 107 23.41 23.42 -5.02
CA ARG A 107 24.72 23.61 -4.39
C ARG A 107 24.57 24.58 -3.21
N GLY A 108 25.04 24.17 -2.04
CA GLY A 108 24.96 24.95 -0.79
C GLY A 108 23.60 24.90 -0.07
N ASN A 109 22.50 24.61 -0.78
CA ASN A 109 21.13 24.65 -0.21
C ASN A 109 20.48 23.27 -0.04
N GLY A 110 21.19 22.17 -0.33
CA GLY A 110 20.65 20.81 -0.23
C GLY A 110 20.03 20.45 1.13
N TRP A 111 20.60 20.96 2.22
CA TRP A 111 20.12 20.71 3.58
C TRP A 111 18.75 21.37 3.86
N ILE A 112 18.48 22.53 3.27
CA ILE A 112 17.18 23.23 3.41
C ILE A 112 16.08 22.36 2.79
N ILE A 113 16.37 21.84 1.60
CA ILE A 113 15.45 20.98 0.84
C ILE A 113 15.16 19.70 1.63
N LEU A 114 16.22 19.07 2.17
CA LEU A 114 16.07 17.90 3.02
C LEU A 114 15.23 18.18 4.27
N TYR A 115 15.43 19.31 4.95
CA TYR A 115 14.60 19.62 6.12
C TYR A 115 13.13 19.78 5.75
N VAL A 116 12.81 20.44 4.64
CA VAL A 116 11.40 20.58 4.20
C VAL A 116 10.80 19.20 3.88
N VAL A 117 11.49 18.41 3.07
CA VAL A 117 11.00 17.09 2.64
C VAL A 117 10.90 16.13 3.82
N ASN A 118 11.92 16.06 4.68
CA ASN A 118 11.93 15.21 5.87
C ASN A 118 10.88 15.65 6.88
N SER A 119 10.66 16.95 7.07
CA SER A 119 9.60 17.45 7.96
C SER A 119 8.23 16.97 7.48
N LEU A 120 7.94 17.05 6.18
CA LEU A 120 6.70 16.50 5.62
C LEU A 120 6.60 14.99 5.83
N LEU A 121 7.66 14.23 5.52
CA LEU A 121 7.70 12.78 5.72
C LEU A 121 7.47 12.38 7.18
N ILE A 122 8.10 13.06 8.12
CA ILE A 122 8.04 12.74 9.56
C ILE A 122 6.70 13.19 10.15
N ILE A 123 6.24 14.41 9.88
CA ILE A 123 4.96 14.93 10.40
C ILE A 123 3.81 14.03 9.96
N PHE A 124 3.73 13.68 8.67
CA PHE A 124 2.68 12.78 8.18
C PHE A 124 2.88 11.34 8.63
N GLY A 125 4.13 10.89 8.84
CA GLY A 125 4.41 9.58 9.42
C GLY A 125 3.89 9.45 10.85
N ILE A 126 4.20 10.43 11.71
CA ILE A 126 3.68 10.50 13.07
C ILE A 126 2.17 10.63 13.06
N TYR A 127 1.61 11.51 12.23
CA TYR A 127 0.17 11.70 12.12
C TYR A 127 -0.56 10.41 11.70
N LEU A 128 -0.01 9.65 10.75
CA LEU A 128 -0.53 8.34 10.35
C LEU A 128 -0.55 7.36 11.52
N VAL A 129 0.54 7.26 12.28
CA VAL A 129 0.65 6.35 13.43
C VAL A 129 -0.32 6.75 14.54
N VAL A 130 -0.43 8.03 14.86
CA VAL A 130 -1.38 8.54 15.87
C VAL A 130 -2.82 8.24 15.46
N VAL A 131 -3.17 8.49 14.20
CA VAL A 131 -4.52 8.17 13.68
C VAL A 131 -4.77 6.67 13.69
N ALA A 132 -3.77 5.83 13.40
CA ALA A 132 -3.92 4.38 13.43
C ALA A 132 -4.22 3.86 14.85
N PHE A 133 -3.49 4.33 15.88
CA PHE A 133 -3.77 3.97 17.26
C PHE A 133 -5.09 4.55 17.77
N LYS A 134 -5.40 5.81 17.43
CA LYS A 134 -6.70 6.42 17.77
C LYS A 134 -7.85 5.65 17.13
N PHE A 135 -7.70 5.23 15.88
CA PHE A 135 -8.67 4.43 15.17
C PHE A 135 -8.85 3.05 15.83
N LYS A 136 -7.75 2.37 16.17
CA LYS A 136 -7.83 1.07 16.86
C LYS A 136 -8.59 1.16 18.19
N LYS A 137 -8.43 2.26 18.94
CA LYS A 137 -9.11 2.47 20.23
C LYS A 137 -10.57 2.94 20.09
N SER A 138 -10.85 3.85 19.15
CA SER A 138 -12.15 4.54 19.08
C SER A 138 -13.06 4.09 17.93
N SER A 139 -12.53 3.34 16.96
CA SER A 139 -13.16 3.03 15.66
C SER A 139 -13.65 4.25 14.89
N LYS A 140 -13.17 5.45 15.22
CA LYS A 140 -13.51 6.72 14.56
C LYS A 140 -12.27 7.34 13.93
N VAL A 141 -12.42 7.78 12.68
CA VAL A 141 -11.46 8.65 11.99
C VAL A 141 -12.22 9.90 11.56
N SER A 142 -11.61 11.07 11.73
CA SER A 142 -12.24 12.29 11.25
C SER A 142 -12.24 12.32 9.71
N ASN A 143 -13.29 12.89 9.09
CA ASN A 143 -13.34 13.01 7.63
C ASN A 143 -12.12 13.74 7.06
N PHE A 144 -11.65 14.77 7.77
CA PHE A 144 -10.40 15.46 7.42
C PHE A 144 -9.19 14.53 7.43
N SER A 145 -9.02 13.73 8.50
CA SER A 145 -7.93 12.75 8.58
C SER A 145 -7.99 11.72 7.45
N THR A 146 -9.19 11.24 7.10
CA THR A 146 -9.40 10.29 6.00
C THR A 146 -8.98 10.88 4.66
N ILE A 147 -9.38 12.12 4.36
CA ILE A 147 -9.03 12.79 3.10
C ILE A 147 -7.54 13.16 3.08
N ALA A 148 -7.03 13.81 4.13
CA ALA A 148 -5.65 14.28 4.18
C ALA A 148 -4.64 13.12 4.11
N LEU A 149 -4.85 12.05 4.88
CA LEU A 149 -3.95 10.89 4.87
C LEU A 149 -4.08 10.09 3.57
N SER A 150 -5.28 9.97 2.97
CA SER A 150 -5.41 9.26 1.70
C SER A 150 -4.72 9.98 0.55
N ILE A 151 -4.84 11.31 0.46
CA ILE A 151 -4.09 12.12 -0.51
C ILE A 151 -2.60 11.99 -0.27
N TYR A 152 -2.16 12.12 0.97
CA TYR A 152 -0.75 12.02 1.31
C TYR A 152 -0.18 10.63 1.00
N LEU A 153 -0.87 9.54 1.34
CA LEU A 153 -0.43 8.18 1.02
C LEU A 153 -0.39 7.91 -0.49
N ALA A 154 -1.20 8.61 -1.28
CA ALA A 154 -1.17 8.51 -2.73
C ALA A 154 0.06 9.21 -3.35
N ILE A 155 0.56 10.28 -2.73
CA ILE A 155 1.59 11.17 -3.31
C ILE A 155 2.91 11.08 -2.54
N GLY A 156 2.87 11.40 -1.24
CA GLY A 156 4.03 11.70 -0.40
C GLY A 156 5.08 10.60 -0.38
N PRO A 157 4.79 9.39 0.12
CA PRO A 157 5.81 8.35 0.25
C PRO A 157 6.43 7.93 -1.08
N PHE A 158 5.68 8.03 -2.18
CA PHE A 158 6.17 7.60 -3.48
C PHE A 158 7.08 8.62 -4.16
N LEU A 159 6.85 9.93 -3.95
CA LEU A 159 7.65 11.00 -4.56
C LEU A 159 8.75 11.52 -3.62
N PHE A 160 8.41 11.75 -2.34
CA PHE A 160 9.34 12.39 -1.41
C PHE A 160 10.47 11.49 -0.93
N VAL A 161 10.28 10.16 -0.94
CA VAL A 161 11.33 9.21 -0.55
C VAL A 161 12.50 9.21 -1.55
N PRO A 162 12.28 9.03 -2.87
CA PRO A 162 13.35 9.19 -3.87
C PRO A 162 14.01 10.57 -3.84
N ILE A 163 13.22 11.64 -3.67
CA ILE A 163 13.74 13.01 -3.55
C ILE A 163 14.67 13.15 -2.34
N SER A 164 14.26 12.67 -1.16
CA SER A 164 15.11 12.69 0.03
C SER A 164 16.39 11.87 -0.18
N ALA A 165 16.29 10.73 -0.86
CA ALA A 165 17.46 9.91 -1.22
C ALA A 165 18.42 10.66 -2.17
N GLN A 166 17.92 11.39 -3.17
CA GLN A 166 18.76 12.21 -4.06
C GLN A 166 19.61 13.20 -3.26
N TYR A 167 19.00 14.07 -2.46
CA TYR A 167 19.74 15.12 -1.77
C TYR A 167 20.65 14.56 -0.67
N CYS A 168 20.23 13.47 -0.02
CA CYS A 168 21.07 12.73 0.91
C CYS A 168 22.37 12.25 0.24
N GLY A 169 22.26 11.60 -0.94
CA GLY A 169 23.43 11.14 -1.69
C GLY A 169 24.34 12.29 -2.17
N GLN A 170 23.76 13.42 -2.57
CA GLN A 170 24.55 14.60 -2.99
C GLN A 170 25.41 15.16 -1.86
N ILE A 171 24.82 15.38 -0.68
CA ILE A 171 25.55 15.88 0.49
C ILE A 171 26.61 14.86 0.92
N LEU A 172 26.23 13.59 0.99
CA LEU A 172 27.13 12.53 1.44
C LEU A 172 28.34 12.38 0.50
N SER A 173 28.14 12.48 -0.82
CA SER A 173 29.26 12.46 -1.76
C SER A 173 30.24 13.62 -1.54
N GLY A 174 29.74 14.82 -1.24
CA GLY A 174 30.59 15.98 -0.96
C GLY A 174 31.44 15.81 0.29
N TYR A 175 30.89 15.14 1.32
CA TYR A 175 31.64 14.80 2.53
C TYR A 175 32.69 13.71 2.30
N ILE A 176 32.33 12.66 1.56
CA ILE A 176 33.25 11.55 1.26
C ILE A 176 34.41 12.03 0.39
N SER A 177 34.13 12.85 -0.64
CA SER A 177 35.15 13.42 -1.52
C SER A 177 35.94 14.58 -0.90
N LYS A 178 35.52 15.08 0.28
CA LYS A 178 36.08 16.26 0.96
C LYS A 178 35.97 17.57 0.17
N ASP A 179 35.09 17.62 -0.84
CA ASP A 179 34.81 18.84 -1.61
C ASP A 179 33.99 19.86 -0.81
N VAL A 180 33.26 19.40 0.20
CA VAL A 180 32.44 20.25 1.08
C VAL A 180 32.80 19.96 2.52
N ALA A 181 33.10 21.03 3.28
CA ALA A 181 33.35 20.92 4.71
C ALA A 181 32.12 20.33 5.43
N THR A 182 32.36 19.44 6.40
CA THR A 182 31.30 18.83 7.20
C THR A 182 30.59 19.89 8.03
N ASP A 183 29.35 20.19 7.68
CA ASP A 183 28.49 21.08 8.46
C ASP A 183 27.53 20.25 9.33
N VAL A 184 27.33 20.72 10.57
CA VAL A 184 26.47 20.05 11.56
C VAL A 184 25.02 20.00 11.04
N LYS A 185 24.53 21.08 10.42
CA LYS A 185 23.14 21.15 9.91
C LYS A 185 22.90 20.11 8.82
N SER A 186 23.79 20.08 7.85
CA SER A 186 23.73 19.12 6.73
C SER A 186 23.88 17.66 7.21
N SER A 187 24.67 17.41 8.26
CA SER A 187 24.81 16.07 8.87
C SER A 187 23.53 15.61 9.56
N ILE A 188 22.87 16.50 10.31
CA ILE A 188 21.56 16.22 10.93
C ILE A 188 20.50 15.98 9.86
N ALA A 189 20.50 16.75 8.76
CA ALA A 189 19.57 16.57 7.65
C ALA A 189 19.72 15.18 7.00
N VAL A 190 20.95 14.71 6.78
CA VAL A 190 21.24 13.37 6.24
C VAL A 190 20.77 12.26 7.20
N ALA A 191 21.08 12.39 8.50
CA ALA A 191 20.66 11.39 9.49
C ALA A 191 19.13 11.28 9.59
N THR A 192 18.43 12.42 9.60
CA THR A 192 16.96 12.45 9.61
C THR A 192 16.36 11.90 8.31
N SER A 193 16.98 12.12 7.15
CA SER A 193 16.58 11.51 5.87
C SER A 193 16.65 9.99 5.93
N ALA A 194 17.75 9.43 6.45
CA ALA A 194 17.91 7.98 6.56
C ALA A 194 16.79 7.35 7.41
N ILE A 195 16.47 7.97 8.55
CA ILE A 195 15.37 7.52 9.43
C ILE A 195 14.02 7.62 8.69
N ALA A 196 13.74 8.75 8.02
CA ALA A 196 12.49 8.96 7.31
C ALA A 196 12.30 7.97 6.15
N ILE A 197 13.35 7.71 5.36
CA ILE A 197 13.35 6.74 4.26
C ILE A 197 13.09 5.33 4.82
N LEU A 198 13.85 4.90 5.84
CA LEU A 198 13.68 3.56 6.42
C LEU A 198 12.28 3.37 7.02
N MET A 199 11.76 4.37 7.72
CA MET A 199 10.40 4.35 8.28
C MET A 199 9.34 4.16 7.18
N TRP A 200 9.37 4.98 6.12
CA TRP A 200 8.38 4.89 5.05
C TRP A 200 8.51 3.61 4.22
N MET A 201 9.74 3.17 3.95
CA MET A 201 9.98 1.89 3.28
C MET A 201 9.41 0.73 4.10
N TRP A 202 9.62 0.74 5.41
CA TRP A 202 9.05 -0.26 6.31
C TRP A 202 7.50 -0.25 6.31
N ILE A 203 6.88 0.93 6.40
CA ILE A 203 5.40 1.08 6.35
C ILE A 203 4.85 0.51 5.04
N ILE A 204 5.43 0.88 3.89
CA ILE A 204 4.97 0.43 2.58
C ILE A 204 5.17 -1.08 2.41
N ILE A 205 6.32 -1.62 2.83
CA ILE A 205 6.62 -3.05 2.73
C ILE A 205 5.70 -3.88 3.63
N LYS A 206 5.52 -3.50 4.90
CA LYS A 206 4.87 -4.37 5.89
C LYS A 206 3.36 -4.18 6.00
N ALA A 207 2.91 -2.94 6.06
CA ALA A 207 1.49 -2.63 6.28
C ALA A 207 0.73 -2.39 4.97
N TYR A 208 1.41 -1.85 3.94
CA TYR A 208 0.74 -1.47 2.71
C TYR A 208 0.66 -2.60 1.65
N SER A 209 1.64 -3.51 1.62
CA SER A 209 1.78 -4.49 0.53
C SER A 209 0.92 -5.76 0.66
N ILE A 210 0.42 -6.07 1.86
CA ILE A 210 -0.36 -7.29 2.14
C ILE A 210 -1.84 -6.90 2.30
N SER A 211 -2.62 -6.97 1.21
CA SER A 211 -4.07 -6.75 1.24
C SER A 211 -4.78 -7.60 0.19
N LEU A 212 -5.95 -8.13 0.58
CA LEU A 212 -6.90 -8.79 -0.32
C LEU A 212 -7.69 -7.79 -1.16
N VAL A 213 -7.73 -6.51 -0.77
CA VAL A 213 -8.39 -5.47 -1.57
C VAL A 213 -7.42 -4.99 -2.66
N PHE A 214 -7.95 -4.76 -3.86
CA PHE A 214 -7.21 -4.11 -4.94
C PHE A 214 -7.08 -2.61 -4.62
N ARG A 215 -5.99 -2.25 -3.94
CA ARG A 215 -5.68 -0.86 -3.62
C ARG A 215 -5.42 -0.07 -4.90
N GLN A 216 -6.06 1.10 -5.01
CA GLN A 216 -5.74 2.05 -6.05
C GLN A 216 -4.42 2.74 -5.68
N VAL A 217 -3.42 2.54 -6.53
CA VAL A 217 -2.07 3.11 -6.38
C VAL A 217 -1.54 3.49 -7.74
N SER A 218 -0.57 4.40 -7.76
CA SER A 218 0.27 4.57 -8.96
C SER A 218 0.92 3.24 -9.36
N PHE A 219 1.03 2.97 -10.67
CA PHE A 219 1.50 1.68 -11.20
C PHE A 219 0.69 0.47 -10.67
N GLN A 220 -0.63 0.49 -10.77
CA GLN A 220 -1.47 -0.57 -10.18
C GLN A 220 -1.03 -2.00 -10.56
N SER A 221 -0.83 -2.86 -9.56
CA SER A 221 -0.41 -4.26 -9.71
C SER A 221 -1.34 -5.18 -8.92
N ILE A 222 -1.31 -6.47 -9.25
CA ILE A 222 -2.15 -7.47 -8.55
C ILE A 222 -1.64 -7.68 -7.12
N GLU A 223 -0.32 -7.77 -6.97
CA GLU A 223 0.35 -7.91 -5.67
C GLU A 223 1.05 -6.61 -5.28
N GLY A 224 1.33 -6.42 -3.98
CA GLY A 224 2.14 -5.28 -3.53
C GLY A 224 3.63 -5.40 -3.88
N ALA A 225 4.10 -6.59 -4.27
CA ALA A 225 5.53 -6.83 -4.50
C ALA A 225 6.14 -6.03 -5.66
N PRO A 226 5.53 -5.93 -6.86
CA PRO A 226 6.04 -5.07 -7.94
C PRO A 226 6.15 -3.60 -7.54
N GLN A 227 5.16 -3.09 -6.80
CA GLN A 227 5.17 -1.72 -6.28
C GLN A 227 6.35 -1.45 -5.36
N THR A 228 6.53 -2.33 -4.39
CA THR A 228 7.63 -2.27 -3.43
C THR A 228 8.97 -2.33 -4.14
N ARG A 229 9.14 -3.26 -5.10
CA ARG A 229 10.39 -3.39 -5.85
C ARG A 229 10.69 -2.16 -6.70
N LEU A 230 9.68 -1.59 -7.35
CA LEU A 230 9.82 -0.35 -8.14
C LEU A 230 10.25 0.82 -7.23
N LEU A 231 9.63 0.97 -6.06
CA LEU A 231 9.98 2.02 -5.10
C LEU A 231 11.40 1.84 -4.54
N ILE A 232 11.76 0.63 -4.10
CA ILE A 232 13.12 0.29 -3.63
C ILE A 232 14.14 0.64 -4.72
N THR A 233 13.90 0.16 -5.93
CA THR A 233 14.86 0.35 -7.03
C THR A 233 15.01 1.83 -7.37
N THR A 234 13.89 2.56 -7.53
CA THR A 234 13.93 3.99 -7.85
C THR A 234 14.69 4.77 -6.77
N THR A 235 14.44 4.45 -5.49
CA THR A 235 15.12 5.11 -4.36
C THR A 235 16.62 4.83 -4.35
N ILE A 236 17.04 3.56 -4.50
CA ILE A 236 18.46 3.19 -4.45
C ILE A 236 19.20 3.71 -5.69
N VAL A 237 18.61 3.61 -6.89
CA VAL A 237 19.22 4.16 -8.10
C VAL A 237 19.37 5.67 -8.00
N THR A 238 18.36 6.37 -7.48
CA THR A 238 18.43 7.83 -7.26
C THR A 238 19.54 8.17 -6.27
N PHE A 239 19.67 7.42 -5.17
CA PHE A 239 20.77 7.59 -4.22
C PHE A 239 22.15 7.32 -4.84
N ALA A 240 22.30 6.21 -5.57
CA ALA A 240 23.55 5.86 -6.24
C ALA A 240 23.94 6.90 -7.30
N SER A 241 22.95 7.39 -8.05
CA SER A 241 23.11 8.47 -9.03
C SER A 241 23.55 9.77 -8.37
N ALA A 242 22.94 10.14 -7.24
CA ALA A 242 23.33 11.29 -6.46
C ALA A 242 24.77 11.22 -5.92
N LEU A 243 25.25 10.02 -5.55
CA LEU A 243 26.61 9.85 -5.07
C LEU A 243 27.66 10.21 -6.12
N THR A 244 27.34 10.06 -7.41
CA THR A 244 28.25 10.41 -8.52
C THR A 244 28.51 11.92 -8.66
N THR A 245 27.83 12.77 -7.87
CA THR A 245 27.96 14.24 -7.95
C THR A 245 29.40 14.71 -7.74
N ASN A 246 30.05 14.24 -6.67
CA ASN A 246 31.40 14.66 -6.27
C ASN A 246 32.42 13.52 -6.32
N PHE A 247 32.00 12.32 -6.72
CA PHE A 247 32.90 11.17 -6.78
C PHE A 247 33.83 11.26 -7.99
N GLY A 248 35.10 10.90 -7.78
CA GLY A 248 36.05 10.69 -8.89
C GLY A 248 35.63 9.56 -9.82
N SER A 249 36.42 9.32 -10.86
CA SER A 249 36.02 8.45 -11.97
C SER A 249 35.73 7.00 -11.55
N TYR A 250 36.58 6.37 -10.75
CA TYR A 250 36.37 4.98 -10.33
C TYR A 250 35.16 4.78 -9.40
N PRO A 251 34.97 5.56 -8.32
CA PRO A 251 33.78 5.42 -7.47
C PRO A 251 32.48 5.76 -8.21
N SER A 252 32.51 6.75 -9.13
CA SER A 252 31.37 7.08 -9.99
C SER A 252 31.01 5.92 -10.92
N ALA A 253 32.00 5.27 -11.56
CA ALA A 253 31.78 4.09 -12.39
C ALA A 253 31.17 2.93 -11.59
N ALA A 254 31.63 2.70 -10.35
CA ALA A 254 31.07 1.67 -9.47
C ALA A 254 29.58 1.92 -9.16
N MET A 255 29.19 3.16 -8.88
CA MET A 255 27.77 3.53 -8.65
C MET A 255 26.91 3.38 -9.91
N MET A 256 27.46 3.66 -11.10
CA MET A 256 26.77 3.44 -12.37
C MET A 256 26.56 1.95 -12.67
N ILE A 257 27.57 1.11 -12.41
CA ILE A 257 27.45 -0.36 -12.53
C ILE A 257 26.41 -0.91 -11.55
N LEU A 258 26.41 -0.42 -10.30
CA LEU A 258 25.37 -0.77 -9.33
C LEU A 258 23.97 -0.37 -9.84
N SER A 259 23.85 0.82 -10.44
CA SER A 259 22.59 1.30 -11.02
C SER A 259 22.12 0.42 -12.19
N ILE A 260 23.03 -0.10 -13.03
CA ILE A 260 22.71 -1.08 -14.09
C ILE A 260 22.08 -2.34 -13.50
N PHE A 261 22.70 -2.93 -12.47
CA PHE A 261 22.15 -4.13 -11.81
C PHE A 261 20.78 -3.88 -11.18
N LEU A 262 20.58 -2.69 -10.60
CA LEU A 262 19.29 -2.29 -10.06
C LEU A 262 18.24 -2.12 -11.16
N TYR A 263 18.56 -1.50 -12.29
CA TYR A 263 17.62 -1.43 -13.41
C TYR A 263 17.28 -2.82 -13.99
N ILE A 264 18.23 -3.77 -14.03
CA ILE A 264 17.94 -5.17 -14.38
C ILE A 264 16.96 -5.77 -13.37
N TYR A 265 17.17 -5.54 -12.08
CA TYR A 265 16.24 -5.96 -11.03
C TYR A 265 14.85 -5.32 -11.20
N CYS A 266 14.77 -4.04 -11.58
CA CYS A 266 13.52 -3.35 -11.88
C CYS A 266 12.82 -3.95 -13.10
N ALA A 267 13.55 -4.24 -14.18
CA ALA A 267 13.00 -4.89 -15.37
C ALA A 267 12.37 -6.25 -15.02
N SER A 268 12.98 -7.00 -14.08
CA SER A 268 12.44 -8.27 -13.58
C SER A 268 11.06 -8.14 -12.93
N THR A 269 10.63 -6.94 -12.50
CA THR A 269 9.29 -6.74 -11.90
C THR A 269 8.16 -6.99 -12.89
N VAL A 270 8.39 -6.73 -14.19
CA VAL A 270 7.39 -6.94 -15.25
C VAL A 270 7.27 -8.42 -15.62
N PHE A 271 8.34 -9.19 -15.43
CA PHE A 271 8.39 -10.65 -15.64
C PHE A 271 8.10 -11.46 -14.38
N GLY A 272 8.19 -10.81 -13.22
CA GLY A 272 7.99 -11.40 -11.90
C GLY A 272 6.54 -11.37 -11.42
N CYS A 273 6.37 -11.70 -10.14
CA CYS A 273 5.09 -11.86 -9.45
C CYS A 273 4.06 -10.77 -9.76
N GLY A 274 2.83 -11.15 -10.16
CA GLY A 274 1.64 -10.29 -10.13
C GLY A 274 1.82 -8.90 -10.75
N THR A 275 2.38 -8.85 -11.96
CA THR A 275 2.80 -7.66 -12.73
C THR A 275 1.77 -6.52 -12.79
N PHE A 276 2.18 -5.37 -13.32
CA PHE A 276 1.31 -4.20 -13.48
C PHE A 276 0.09 -4.52 -14.35
N VAL A 277 -1.08 -4.11 -13.90
CA VAL A 277 -2.37 -4.42 -14.56
C VAL A 277 -2.47 -3.71 -15.89
N LYS A 278 -2.11 -2.42 -15.93
CA LYS A 278 -2.17 -1.62 -17.16
C LYS A 278 -0.97 -1.92 -18.04
N LYS A 279 -1.22 -2.21 -19.31
CA LYS A 279 -0.17 -2.37 -20.33
C LYS A 279 0.78 -1.18 -20.42
N ARG A 280 0.24 0.04 -20.34
CA ARG A 280 1.04 1.28 -20.35
C ARG A 280 2.08 1.28 -19.22
N ASP A 281 1.67 0.88 -18.03
CA ASP A 281 2.51 0.88 -16.84
C ASP A 281 3.62 -0.20 -16.96
N GLN A 282 3.32 -1.35 -17.56
CA GLN A 282 4.33 -2.36 -17.90
C GLN A 282 5.37 -1.83 -18.90
N VAL A 283 4.93 -1.11 -19.93
CA VAL A 283 5.82 -0.50 -20.94
C VAL A 283 6.67 0.60 -20.31
N MET A 284 6.11 1.43 -19.44
CA MET A 284 6.83 2.47 -18.71
C MET A 284 7.92 1.87 -17.81
N ALA A 285 7.58 0.85 -17.01
CA ALA A 285 8.54 0.22 -16.11
C ALA A 285 9.65 -0.54 -16.84
N LEU A 286 9.30 -1.37 -17.84
CA LEU A 286 10.29 -2.16 -18.59
C LEU A 286 11.14 -1.28 -19.51
N GLY A 287 10.49 -0.39 -20.27
CA GLY A 287 11.18 0.52 -21.20
C GLY A 287 12.06 1.53 -20.46
N GLY A 288 11.57 2.09 -19.35
CA GLY A 288 12.38 2.95 -18.48
C GLY A 288 13.58 2.23 -17.88
N SER A 289 13.43 0.95 -17.52
CA SER A 289 14.56 0.15 -17.00
C SER A 289 15.59 -0.18 -18.08
N ILE A 290 15.17 -0.57 -19.29
CA ILE A 290 16.07 -0.84 -20.42
C ILE A 290 16.81 0.43 -20.82
N LEU A 291 16.10 1.55 -20.96
CA LEU A 291 16.70 2.85 -21.26
C LEU A 291 17.70 3.25 -20.17
N GLY A 292 17.37 3.00 -18.89
CA GLY A 292 18.27 3.24 -17.77
C GLY A 292 19.56 2.43 -17.83
N ILE A 293 19.48 1.14 -18.18
CA ILE A 293 20.66 0.29 -18.39
C ILE A 293 21.56 0.89 -19.48
N LEU A 294 20.98 1.22 -20.62
CA LEU A 294 21.73 1.72 -21.78
C LEU A 294 22.37 3.09 -21.49
N LEU A 295 21.65 3.98 -20.80
CA LEU A 295 22.17 5.32 -20.47
C LEU A 295 23.19 5.29 -19.33
N CYS A 296 23.03 4.42 -18.32
CA CYS A 296 24.09 4.20 -17.35
C CYS A 296 25.35 3.64 -18.02
N ALA A 297 25.22 2.71 -18.98
CA ALA A 297 26.36 2.21 -19.75
C ALA A 297 26.99 3.31 -20.63
N ALA A 298 26.18 4.16 -21.27
CA ALA A 298 26.69 5.30 -22.02
C ALA A 298 27.41 6.32 -21.12
N ASN A 299 26.90 6.58 -19.91
CA ASN A 299 27.54 7.50 -18.97
C ASN A 299 28.90 6.99 -18.46
N LEU A 300 29.16 5.68 -18.46
CA LEU A 300 30.50 5.14 -18.16
C LEU A 300 31.56 5.69 -19.12
N TYR A 301 31.21 5.93 -20.39
CA TYR A 301 32.11 6.55 -21.35
C TYR A 301 32.55 7.95 -20.88
N THR A 302 31.61 8.82 -20.48
CA THR A 302 31.96 10.16 -19.99
C THR A 302 32.81 10.15 -18.73
N VAL A 303 32.66 9.11 -17.90
CA VAL A 303 33.45 8.97 -16.67
C VAL A 303 34.90 8.55 -16.96
N PHE A 304 35.11 7.66 -17.94
CA PHE A 304 36.46 7.20 -18.29
C PHE A 304 37.19 8.09 -19.29
N ALA A 305 36.46 8.70 -20.23
CA ALA A 305 37.02 9.63 -21.21
C ALA A 305 37.21 11.04 -20.64
N GLU A 306 36.61 11.34 -19.50
CA GLU A 306 36.60 12.68 -18.87
C GLU A 306 36.06 13.79 -19.79
N GLU A 307 35.30 13.41 -20.82
CA GLU A 307 34.65 14.32 -21.75
C GLU A 307 33.17 14.53 -21.38
N PRO A 308 32.72 15.78 -21.19
CA PRO A 308 31.34 16.07 -20.85
C PRO A 308 30.41 15.88 -22.04
N TRP A 309 29.13 15.62 -21.77
CA TRP A 309 28.14 15.48 -22.83
C TRP A 309 27.89 16.81 -23.56
N GLY A 310 27.95 16.75 -24.90
CA GLY A 310 27.49 17.82 -25.79
C GLY A 310 25.97 17.79 -26.05
N PRO A 311 25.42 18.80 -26.75
CA PRO A 311 23.97 18.91 -26.99
C PRO A 311 23.36 17.71 -27.74
N TYR A 312 24.15 17.02 -28.57
CA TYR A 312 23.74 15.82 -29.30
C TYR A 312 23.28 14.68 -28.37
N PHE A 313 23.71 14.68 -27.10
CA PHE A 313 23.26 13.72 -26.09
C PHE A 313 21.73 13.68 -26.00
N PHE A 314 21.04 14.82 -25.97
CA PHE A 314 19.59 14.86 -25.82
C PHE A 314 18.88 14.27 -27.04
N VAL A 315 19.38 14.55 -28.26
CA VAL A 315 18.84 13.97 -29.49
C VAL A 315 19.02 12.44 -29.47
N GLY A 316 20.19 11.96 -29.06
CA GLY A 316 20.48 10.54 -28.88
C GLY A 316 19.56 9.87 -27.86
N VAL A 317 19.34 10.49 -26.70
CA VAL A 317 18.43 9.98 -25.66
C VAL A 317 16.98 9.89 -26.17
N ILE A 318 16.50 10.90 -26.90
CA ILE A 318 15.14 10.89 -27.46
C ILE A 318 15.01 9.78 -28.51
N GLY A 319 15.97 9.69 -29.44
CA GLY A 319 15.98 8.64 -30.48
C GLY A 319 16.05 7.24 -29.88
N LEU A 320 16.96 7.00 -28.93
CA LEU A 320 17.09 5.73 -28.23
C LEU A 320 15.83 5.41 -27.42
N GLY A 321 15.27 6.42 -26.74
CA GLY A 321 14.03 6.29 -25.99
C GLY A 321 12.88 5.83 -26.88
N LEU A 322 12.69 6.45 -28.05
CA LEU A 322 11.66 6.04 -29.01
C LEU A 322 11.82 4.57 -29.42
N ILE A 323 13.04 4.15 -29.77
CA ILE A 323 13.33 2.76 -30.16
C ILE A 323 13.00 1.80 -29.01
N VAL A 324 13.47 2.09 -27.80
CA VAL A 324 13.27 1.25 -26.61
C VAL A 324 11.79 1.15 -26.25
N PHE A 325 11.04 2.25 -26.23
CA PHE A 325 9.63 2.23 -25.86
C PHE A 325 8.75 1.56 -26.92
N VAL A 326 9.02 1.77 -28.22
CA VAL A 326 8.32 1.07 -29.31
C VAL A 326 8.64 -0.43 -29.26
N GLY A 327 9.90 -0.81 -29.11
CA GLY A 327 10.32 -2.21 -28.98
C GLY A 327 9.68 -2.90 -27.77
N THR A 328 9.67 -2.23 -26.62
CA THR A 328 9.02 -2.72 -25.40
C THR A 328 7.51 -2.88 -25.59
N TYR A 329 6.85 -1.92 -26.24
CA TYR A 329 5.42 -1.99 -26.54
C TYR A 329 5.07 -3.21 -27.41
N ILE A 330 5.85 -3.45 -28.46
CA ILE A 330 5.68 -4.62 -29.35
C ILE A 330 5.93 -5.91 -28.58
N PHE A 331 6.98 -5.96 -27.77
CA PHE A 331 7.34 -7.11 -26.96
C PHE A 331 6.23 -7.49 -25.95
N ILE A 332 5.71 -6.51 -25.19
CA ILE A 332 4.62 -6.75 -24.24
C ILE A 332 3.36 -7.23 -24.95
N ASN A 333 3.03 -6.67 -26.12
CA ASN A 333 1.91 -7.15 -26.94
C ASN A 333 2.07 -8.61 -27.36
N ARG A 334 3.25 -8.98 -27.86
CA ARG A 334 3.53 -10.36 -28.28
C ARG A 334 3.45 -11.32 -27.09
N ARG A 335 3.97 -10.90 -25.94
CA ARG A 335 3.88 -11.65 -24.69
C ARG A 335 2.42 -11.87 -24.26
N MET A 336 1.58 -10.83 -24.27
CA MET A 336 0.16 -10.96 -23.91
C MET A 336 -0.57 -11.95 -24.82
N LYS A 337 -0.29 -11.92 -26.14
CA LYS A 337 -0.83 -12.92 -27.08
C LYS A 337 -0.38 -14.35 -26.74
N ASN A 338 0.89 -14.54 -26.38
CA ASN A 338 1.39 -15.85 -25.98
C ASN A 338 0.81 -16.31 -24.63
N ASP A 339 0.63 -15.38 -23.68
CA ASP A 339 0.00 -15.67 -22.39
C ASP A 339 -1.46 -16.09 -22.58
N LEU A 340 -2.19 -15.53 -23.57
CA LEU A 340 -3.54 -15.99 -23.93
C LEU A 340 -3.54 -17.39 -24.55
N LYS A 341 -2.63 -17.68 -25.50
CA LYS A 341 -2.52 -19.03 -26.08
C LYS A 341 -2.22 -20.11 -25.03
N LEU A 342 -1.41 -19.78 -24.03
CA LEU A 342 -1.15 -20.69 -22.90
C LEU A 342 -2.40 -20.89 -22.04
N LEU A 343 -3.25 -19.87 -21.90
CA LEU A 343 -4.52 -20.01 -21.19
C LEU A 343 -5.51 -20.88 -21.97
N ASP A 344 -5.54 -20.77 -23.30
CA ASP A 344 -6.35 -21.66 -24.17
C ASP A 344 -5.90 -23.12 -23.98
N GLU A 345 -4.60 -23.39 -24.04
CA GLU A 345 -4.03 -24.72 -23.86
C GLU A 345 -4.35 -25.34 -22.49
N ILE A 346 -4.33 -24.52 -21.42
CA ILE A 346 -4.71 -24.99 -20.08
C ILE A 346 -6.21 -25.23 -19.98
N ASP A 347 -7.05 -24.46 -20.66
CA ASP A 347 -8.50 -24.70 -20.64
C ASP A 347 -8.87 -25.97 -21.42
N ASP A 348 -8.14 -26.29 -22.49
CA ASP A 348 -8.34 -27.53 -23.24
C ASP A 348 -7.83 -28.76 -22.48
N THR A 349 -6.62 -28.68 -21.92
CA THR A 349 -5.97 -29.83 -21.24
C THR A 349 -6.38 -30.00 -19.78
N GLN A 350 -6.89 -28.93 -19.15
CA GLN A 350 -7.09 -28.82 -17.69
C GLN A 350 -5.81 -29.09 -16.87
N ASP A 351 -4.63 -28.96 -17.49
CA ASP A 351 -3.33 -29.21 -16.85
C ASP A 351 -2.55 -27.90 -16.65
N ILE A 352 -2.30 -27.55 -15.39
CA ILE A 352 -1.54 -26.34 -15.04
C ILE A 352 -0.03 -26.58 -14.95
N THR A 353 0.43 -27.84 -14.96
CA THR A 353 1.85 -28.18 -14.87
C THR A 353 2.65 -27.67 -16.07
N ILE A 354 1.96 -27.39 -17.19
CA ILE A 354 2.48 -26.71 -18.39
C ILE A 354 3.20 -25.39 -18.02
N LEU A 355 2.73 -24.70 -16.98
CA LEU A 355 3.32 -23.42 -16.55
C LEU A 355 4.66 -23.57 -15.82
N LYS A 356 5.07 -24.79 -15.43
CA LYS A 356 6.32 -25.19 -14.72
C LYS A 356 6.64 -24.45 -13.41
N SER A 357 6.06 -23.27 -13.17
CA SER A 357 6.38 -22.38 -12.07
C SER A 357 5.20 -21.48 -11.73
N ILE A 358 4.97 -21.31 -10.42
CA ILE A 358 4.01 -20.35 -9.90
C ILE A 358 4.25 -18.91 -10.40
N ARG A 359 5.49 -18.52 -10.70
CA ARG A 359 5.79 -17.16 -11.19
C ARG A 359 5.13 -16.91 -12.54
N LYS A 360 5.20 -17.89 -13.45
CA LYS A 360 4.59 -17.79 -14.77
C LYS A 360 3.07 -17.76 -14.64
N TRP A 361 2.49 -18.57 -13.75
CA TRP A 361 1.07 -18.52 -13.40
C TRP A 361 0.63 -17.12 -12.92
N LYS A 362 1.36 -16.51 -11.98
CA LYS A 362 1.04 -15.15 -11.51
C LYS A 362 1.12 -14.10 -12.63
N GLN A 363 2.00 -14.32 -13.61
CA GLN A 363 2.18 -13.41 -14.74
C GLN A 363 1.01 -13.47 -15.74
N ILE A 364 0.42 -14.66 -15.98
CA ILE A 364 -0.65 -14.81 -16.98
C ILE A 364 -2.01 -14.32 -16.46
N LEU A 365 -2.24 -14.38 -15.14
CA LEU A 365 -3.49 -13.93 -14.51
C LEU A 365 -3.95 -12.52 -14.93
N PRO A 366 -3.13 -11.45 -14.86
CA PRO A 366 -3.56 -10.12 -15.28
C PRO A 366 -4.02 -10.09 -16.73
N THR A 367 -3.31 -10.78 -17.63
CA THR A 367 -3.67 -10.86 -19.04
C THR A 367 -5.01 -11.59 -19.21
N GLY A 368 -5.19 -12.74 -18.56
CA GLY A 368 -6.43 -13.52 -18.63
C GLY A 368 -7.65 -12.75 -18.13
N PHE A 369 -7.52 -12.04 -17.01
CA PHE A 369 -8.61 -11.20 -16.49
C PHE A 369 -8.86 -9.94 -17.33
N MET A 370 -7.82 -9.33 -17.90
CA MET A 370 -7.96 -8.14 -18.75
C MET A 370 -8.71 -8.45 -20.06
N TYR A 371 -8.58 -9.66 -20.59
CA TYR A 371 -9.28 -10.13 -21.78
C TYR A 371 -10.48 -11.04 -21.48
N CYS A 372 -10.89 -11.15 -20.22
CA CYS A 372 -12.03 -11.97 -19.79
C CYS A 372 -11.96 -13.44 -20.26
N HIS A 373 -10.78 -14.05 -20.22
CA HIS A 373 -10.59 -15.44 -20.64
C HIS A 373 -11.48 -16.41 -19.83
N PRO A 374 -12.20 -17.38 -20.45
CA PRO A 374 -13.17 -18.25 -19.78
C PRO A 374 -12.63 -18.98 -18.53
N ILE A 375 -11.44 -19.57 -18.61
CA ILE A 375 -10.79 -20.22 -17.45
C ILE A 375 -10.52 -19.30 -16.24
N CYS A 376 -10.29 -18.00 -16.49
CA CYS A 376 -10.08 -17.00 -15.45
C CYS A 376 -11.42 -16.55 -14.84
N VAL A 377 -12.42 -16.29 -15.67
CA VAL A 377 -13.76 -15.87 -15.24
C VAL A 377 -14.45 -16.97 -14.43
N SER A 378 -14.26 -18.23 -14.79
CA SER A 378 -14.78 -19.39 -14.04
C SER A 378 -13.96 -19.76 -12.79
N PHE A 379 -12.87 -19.03 -12.52
CA PHE A 379 -11.88 -19.30 -11.46
C PHE A 379 -11.25 -20.71 -11.49
N LYS A 380 -11.48 -21.51 -12.55
CA LYS A 380 -10.89 -22.85 -12.69
C LYS A 380 -9.36 -22.82 -12.60
N ILE A 381 -8.75 -21.79 -13.17
CA ILE A 381 -7.29 -21.58 -13.11
C ILE A 381 -6.75 -21.49 -11.69
N PHE A 382 -7.52 -20.96 -10.74
CA PHE A 382 -7.11 -20.92 -9.34
C PHE A 382 -7.27 -22.28 -8.67
N LYS A 383 -8.34 -23.00 -8.99
CA LYS A 383 -8.58 -24.36 -8.46
C LYS A 383 -7.45 -25.31 -8.88
N LEU A 384 -7.04 -25.26 -10.15
CA LEU A 384 -5.89 -26.01 -10.65
C LEU A 384 -4.59 -25.57 -9.95
N ALA A 385 -4.36 -24.27 -9.78
CA ALA A 385 -3.16 -23.75 -9.14
C ALA A 385 -3.01 -24.15 -7.67
N VAL A 386 -4.11 -24.14 -6.89
CA VAL A 386 -4.04 -24.57 -5.49
C VAL A 386 -3.96 -26.09 -5.35
N GLN A 387 -4.34 -26.87 -6.37
CA GLN A 387 -4.11 -28.31 -6.41
C GLN A 387 -2.65 -28.65 -6.72
N GLU A 388 -2.00 -27.91 -7.62
CA GLU A 388 -0.59 -28.12 -7.96
C GLU A 388 0.35 -27.56 -6.88
N TRP A 389 0.11 -26.32 -6.44
CA TRP A 389 0.95 -25.63 -5.45
C TRP A 389 0.27 -25.49 -4.09
N LYS A 390 -0.20 -26.61 -3.52
CA LYS A 390 -0.98 -26.68 -2.26
C LYS A 390 -0.32 -25.94 -1.10
N ASP A 391 0.99 -26.09 -0.94
CA ASP A 391 1.76 -25.50 0.18
C ASP A 391 2.11 -24.02 -0.02
N ASN A 392 1.82 -23.46 -1.20
CA ASN A 392 2.18 -22.09 -1.51
C ASN A 392 1.08 -21.11 -1.11
N ILE A 393 1.27 -20.42 0.02
CA ILE A 393 0.34 -19.40 0.52
C ILE A 393 0.04 -18.30 -0.51
N ALA A 394 0.95 -18.01 -1.44
CA ALA A 394 0.74 -16.96 -2.42
C ALA A 394 -0.27 -17.35 -3.51
N ALA A 395 -0.41 -18.65 -3.82
CA ALA A 395 -1.47 -19.14 -4.71
C ALA A 395 -2.85 -18.91 -4.07
N TRP A 396 -2.99 -19.31 -2.81
CA TRP A 396 -4.19 -19.07 -2.00
C TRP A 396 -4.50 -17.58 -1.82
N ALA A 397 -3.48 -16.76 -1.60
CA ALA A 397 -3.66 -15.32 -1.44
C ALA A 397 -4.20 -14.64 -2.70
N LEU A 398 -3.70 -15.03 -3.87
CA LEU A 398 -4.22 -14.55 -5.14
C LEU A 398 -5.64 -15.06 -5.39
N TYR A 399 -5.91 -16.33 -5.09
CA TYR A 399 -7.26 -16.87 -5.22
C TYR A 399 -8.27 -16.12 -4.34
N ALA A 400 -7.95 -15.94 -3.06
CA ALA A 400 -8.76 -15.17 -2.12
C ALA A 400 -8.97 -13.74 -2.60
N LYS A 401 -7.93 -13.11 -3.16
CA LYS A 401 -7.98 -11.72 -3.65
C LYS A 401 -8.94 -11.54 -4.83
N PHE A 402 -8.96 -12.46 -5.80
CA PHE A 402 -9.89 -12.38 -6.92
C PHE A 402 -11.32 -12.74 -6.52
N ILE A 403 -11.51 -13.77 -5.68
CA ILE A 403 -12.82 -14.12 -5.13
C ILE A 403 -13.39 -13.01 -4.24
N ALA A 404 -12.54 -12.29 -3.51
CA ALA A 404 -12.91 -11.15 -2.69
C ALA A 404 -13.46 -9.94 -3.48
N ILE A 405 -13.47 -9.97 -4.82
CA ILE A 405 -14.21 -8.99 -5.62
C ILE A 405 -15.72 -9.30 -5.61
N TYR A 406 -16.08 -10.58 -5.59
CA TYR A 406 -17.43 -11.09 -5.83
C TYR A 406 -18.16 -11.40 -4.51
N PRO A 407 -19.21 -10.63 -4.13
CA PRO A 407 -19.94 -10.84 -2.88
C PRO A 407 -20.64 -12.20 -2.77
N GLU A 408 -21.06 -12.75 -3.89
CA GLU A 408 -21.76 -14.03 -4.01
C GLU A 408 -20.86 -15.24 -3.66
N GLU A 409 -19.54 -15.11 -3.85
CA GLU A 409 -18.58 -16.21 -3.63
C GLU A 409 -18.06 -16.30 -2.18
N ASN A 410 -18.87 -15.90 -1.19
CA ASN A 410 -18.51 -15.96 0.22
C ASN A 410 -18.21 -17.38 0.74
N LEU A 411 -18.87 -18.40 0.18
CA LEU A 411 -18.61 -19.80 0.52
C LEU A 411 -17.21 -20.22 0.07
N GLN A 412 -16.82 -19.89 -1.16
CA GLN A 412 -15.47 -20.16 -1.67
C GLN A 412 -14.41 -19.40 -0.86
N LEU A 413 -14.67 -18.14 -0.50
CA LEU A 413 -13.76 -17.36 0.32
C LEU A 413 -13.57 -17.97 1.73
N SER A 414 -14.64 -18.50 2.32
CA SER A 414 -14.59 -19.20 3.61
C SER A 414 -13.82 -20.52 3.52
N PHE A 415 -14.00 -21.27 2.43
CA PHE A 415 -13.22 -22.47 2.14
C PHE A 415 -11.72 -22.17 2.02
N ILE A 416 -11.35 -21.09 1.33
CA ILE A 416 -9.94 -20.66 1.22
C ILE A 416 -9.38 -20.33 2.61
N ALA A 417 -10.12 -19.60 3.45
CA ALA A 417 -9.69 -19.25 4.80
C ALA A 417 -9.45 -20.50 5.67
N GLN A 418 -10.32 -21.51 5.58
CA GLN A 418 -10.17 -22.78 6.29
C GLN A 418 -8.88 -23.50 5.88
N ASN A 419 -8.65 -23.68 4.58
CA ASN A 419 -7.44 -24.33 4.10
C ASN A 419 -6.18 -23.57 4.53
N VAL A 420 -6.16 -22.24 4.34
CA VAL A 420 -5.01 -21.42 4.76
C VAL A 420 -4.78 -21.49 6.26
N SER A 421 -5.82 -21.58 7.10
CA SER A 421 -5.65 -21.70 8.55
C SER A 421 -4.97 -23.01 9.00
N GLN A 422 -5.12 -24.08 8.21
CA GLN A 422 -4.52 -25.39 8.48
C GLN A 422 -3.11 -25.53 7.91
N MET A 423 -2.69 -24.64 7.01
CA MET A 423 -1.36 -24.68 6.40
C MET A 423 -0.24 -24.36 7.40
N LYS A 424 0.80 -25.20 7.42
CA LYS A 424 2.04 -24.94 8.15
C LYS A 424 2.97 -24.11 7.26
N THR A 425 2.95 -22.78 7.43
CA THR A 425 3.79 -21.88 6.61
C THR A 425 4.82 -21.14 7.46
N ASN A 426 5.99 -20.89 6.87
CA ASN A 426 7.01 -20.02 7.47
C ASN A 426 6.58 -18.53 7.42
N ALA A 427 5.59 -18.18 6.59
CA ALA A 427 5.10 -16.82 6.38
C ALA A 427 3.89 -16.50 7.28
N LYS A 428 4.01 -16.72 8.59
CA LYS A 428 2.92 -16.55 9.58
C LYS A 428 2.24 -15.17 9.54
N ILE A 429 2.99 -14.11 9.26
CA ILE A 429 2.45 -12.74 9.14
C ILE A 429 1.51 -12.63 7.92
N VAL A 430 1.89 -13.21 6.77
CA VAL A 430 1.05 -13.16 5.56
C VAL A 430 -0.22 -13.96 5.77
N GLN A 431 -0.11 -15.11 6.46
CA GLN A 431 -1.23 -15.94 6.85
C GLN A 431 -2.20 -15.21 7.78
N SER A 432 -1.70 -14.55 8.83
CA SER A 432 -2.55 -13.82 9.78
C SER A 432 -3.26 -12.64 9.13
N VAL A 433 -2.56 -11.88 8.28
CA VAL A 433 -3.16 -10.75 7.54
C VAL A 433 -4.20 -11.24 6.53
N LEU A 434 -3.95 -12.35 5.83
CA LEU A 434 -4.92 -12.92 4.91
C LEU A 434 -6.20 -13.36 5.63
N LEU A 435 -6.07 -14.11 6.72
CA LEU A 435 -7.22 -14.58 7.50
C LEU A 435 -8.01 -13.40 8.10
N SER A 436 -7.31 -12.40 8.63
CA SER A 436 -7.93 -11.18 9.15
C SER A 436 -8.68 -10.41 8.07
N SER A 437 -8.06 -10.21 6.90
CA SER A 437 -8.67 -9.52 5.76
C SER A 437 -9.89 -10.29 5.23
N THR A 438 -9.79 -11.61 5.09
CA THR A 438 -10.91 -12.47 4.67
C THR A 438 -12.07 -12.37 5.66
N GLY A 439 -11.79 -12.50 6.96
CA GLY A 439 -12.81 -12.41 8.00
C GLY A 439 -13.49 -11.03 8.03
N TYR A 440 -12.74 -9.96 7.78
CA TYR A 440 -13.29 -8.62 7.66
C TYR A 440 -14.24 -8.50 6.46
N ILE A 441 -13.82 -8.96 5.28
CA ILE A 441 -14.64 -8.93 4.06
C ILE A 441 -15.93 -9.74 4.23
N ILE A 442 -15.86 -10.94 4.82
CA ILE A 442 -17.04 -11.77 5.08
C ILE A 442 -18.04 -11.04 5.99
N LYS A 443 -17.56 -10.38 7.05
CA LYS A 443 -18.43 -9.61 7.96
C LYS A 443 -19.11 -8.43 7.28
N THR A 444 -18.39 -7.70 6.43
CA THR A 444 -18.95 -6.56 5.67
C THR A 444 -20.09 -6.98 4.72
N ARG A 445 -20.06 -8.24 4.27
CA ARG A 445 -21.07 -8.83 3.38
C ARG A 445 -22.18 -9.58 4.12
N GLU A 446 -22.07 -9.74 5.44
CA GLU A 446 -23.00 -10.55 6.23
C GLU A 446 -24.31 -9.80 6.48
N THR A 447 -25.40 -10.29 5.89
CA THR A 447 -26.75 -9.74 6.06
C THR A 447 -27.60 -10.56 7.02
N LYS A 448 -27.18 -11.77 7.38
CA LYS A 448 -27.96 -12.69 8.22
C LYS A 448 -27.71 -12.43 9.71
N PHE A 449 -28.64 -12.90 10.53
CA PHE A 449 -28.52 -12.85 11.99
C PHE A 449 -27.78 -14.09 12.51
N THR A 450 -26.45 -14.07 12.42
CA THR A 450 -25.61 -15.19 12.87
C THR A 450 -25.54 -15.28 14.39
N GLN A 451 -25.21 -16.46 14.93
CA GLN A 451 -25.07 -16.66 16.38
C GLN A 451 -23.98 -15.76 16.99
N GLN A 452 -22.89 -15.52 16.24
CA GLN A 452 -21.82 -14.60 16.64
C GLN A 452 -22.31 -13.14 16.69
N LEU A 453 -23.09 -12.73 15.68
CA LEU A 453 -23.69 -11.40 15.68
C LEU A 453 -24.70 -11.25 16.82
N LYS A 454 -25.51 -12.28 17.09
CA LYS A 454 -26.46 -12.33 18.20
C LYS A 454 -25.77 -12.18 19.55
N SER A 455 -24.62 -12.82 19.77
CA SER A 455 -23.87 -12.68 21.03
C SER A 455 -23.33 -11.26 21.22
N LYS A 456 -22.78 -10.65 20.15
CA LYS A 456 -22.32 -9.25 20.16
C LYS A 456 -23.45 -8.27 20.42
N ILE A 457 -24.58 -8.43 19.72
CA ILE A 457 -25.77 -7.59 19.93
C ILE A 457 -26.30 -7.75 21.35
N SER A 458 -26.36 -8.98 21.89
CA SER A 458 -26.79 -9.22 23.27
C SER A 458 -25.87 -8.53 24.29
N LYS A 459 -24.54 -8.59 24.10
CA LYS A 459 -23.57 -7.86 24.92
C LYS A 459 -23.81 -6.34 24.85
N LEU A 460 -24.02 -5.81 23.65
CA LEU A 460 -24.29 -4.40 23.43
C LEU A 460 -25.61 -3.95 24.08
N SER A 461 -26.69 -4.73 23.94
CA SER A 461 -27.98 -4.44 24.60
C SER A 461 -27.85 -4.43 26.13
N LYS A 462 -27.01 -5.30 26.71
CA LYS A 462 -26.71 -5.26 28.16
C LYS A 462 -25.99 -3.96 28.54
N MET A 463 -25.03 -3.51 27.73
CA MET A 463 -24.36 -2.21 27.94
C MET A 463 -25.34 -1.04 27.86
N PHE A 464 -26.23 -1.03 26.85
CA PHE A 464 -27.26 0.00 26.71
C PHE A 464 -28.17 0.05 27.94
N ASN A 465 -28.65 -1.10 28.42
CA ASN A 465 -29.49 -1.17 29.61
C ASN A 465 -28.76 -0.67 30.88
N LYS A 466 -27.47 -1.00 31.02
CA LYS A 466 -26.64 -0.49 32.13
C LYS A 466 -26.50 1.04 32.05
N THR A 467 -26.24 1.59 30.87
CA THR A 467 -26.12 3.03 30.65
C THR A 467 -27.44 3.76 30.88
N LYS A 468 -28.58 3.21 30.43
CA LYS A 468 -29.92 3.75 30.73
C LYS A 468 -30.20 3.85 32.22
N LYS A 469 -29.87 2.80 32.98
CA LYS A 469 -30.02 2.82 34.44
C LYS A 469 -29.18 3.93 35.09
N ARG A 470 -27.96 4.15 34.60
CA ARG A 470 -27.09 5.25 35.06
C ARG A 470 -27.66 6.64 34.72
N LEU A 471 -28.17 6.82 33.50
CA LEU A 471 -28.87 8.05 33.11
C LEU A 471 -30.09 8.33 33.99
N ARG A 472 -30.90 7.30 34.28
CA ARG A 472 -32.04 7.42 35.19
C ARG A 472 -31.60 7.79 36.60
N ASN A 473 -30.53 7.18 37.12
CA ASN A 473 -30.00 7.49 38.44
C ASN A 473 -29.59 8.98 38.59
N ILE A 474 -29.10 9.62 37.52
CA ILE A 474 -28.83 11.07 37.54
C ILE A 474 -30.12 11.87 37.76
N TRP A 475 -31.20 11.51 37.06
CA TRP A 475 -32.50 12.14 37.25
C TRP A 475 -33.05 11.89 38.66
N ASP A 476 -32.89 10.67 39.18
CA ASP A 476 -33.31 10.33 40.54
C ASP A 476 -32.53 11.17 41.59
N LEU A 477 -31.21 11.34 41.43
CA LEU A 477 -30.39 12.21 42.29
C LEU A 477 -30.76 13.69 42.17
N THR A 478 -31.11 14.14 40.97
CA THR A 478 -31.57 15.51 40.72
C THR A 478 -32.88 15.78 41.46
N LEU A 479 -33.82 14.85 41.40
CA LEU A 479 -35.10 14.92 42.12
C LEU A 479 -34.91 14.88 43.64
N GLN A 480 -33.91 14.15 44.13
CA GLN A 480 -33.56 14.07 45.56
C GLN A 480 -32.77 15.29 46.07
N GLY A 481 -32.31 16.19 45.19
CA GLY A 481 -31.49 17.34 45.55
C GLY A 481 -30.05 17.00 45.98
N ASN A 482 -29.59 15.76 45.77
CA ASN A 482 -28.25 15.32 46.14
C ASN A 482 -27.21 15.73 45.07
N THR A 483 -26.77 16.98 45.13
CA THR A 483 -25.82 17.56 44.17
C THR A 483 -24.39 17.07 44.37
N THR A 484 -24.04 16.57 45.56
CA THR A 484 -22.69 16.09 45.89
C THR A 484 -22.29 14.82 45.12
N GLU A 485 -23.18 13.85 44.99
CA GLU A 485 -22.89 12.60 44.24
C GLU A 485 -23.15 12.72 42.75
N MET A 486 -23.95 13.72 42.34
CA MET A 486 -24.38 13.91 40.97
C MET A 486 -23.21 14.11 40.00
N GLY A 487 -22.18 14.87 40.40
CA GLY A 487 -21.00 15.12 39.54
C GLY A 487 -20.24 13.85 39.16
N ILE A 488 -20.06 12.94 40.11
CA ILE A 488 -19.38 11.64 39.88
C ILE A 488 -20.26 10.75 38.98
N GLN A 489 -21.57 10.70 39.22
CA GLN A 489 -22.49 9.92 38.40
C GLN A 489 -22.61 10.44 36.97
N ILE A 490 -22.58 11.76 36.76
CA ILE A 490 -22.54 12.37 35.42
C ILE A 490 -21.28 11.92 34.68
N ARG A 491 -20.09 12.00 35.31
CA ARG A 491 -18.84 11.56 34.69
C ARG A 491 -18.86 10.07 34.34
N ASN A 492 -19.25 9.21 35.29
CA ASN A 492 -19.34 7.78 35.06
C ASN A 492 -20.35 7.40 33.97
N THR A 493 -21.45 8.15 33.87
CA THR A 493 -22.46 7.95 32.84
C THR A 493 -21.95 8.39 31.47
N LYS A 494 -21.24 9.53 31.41
CA LYS A 494 -20.57 9.98 30.18
C LYS A 494 -19.59 8.93 29.66
N ASP A 495 -18.72 8.41 30.51
CA ASP A 495 -17.76 7.36 30.13
C ASP A 495 -18.51 6.10 29.62
N SER A 496 -19.63 5.73 30.26
CA SER A 496 -20.50 4.62 29.84
C SER A 496 -21.15 4.85 28.47
N VAL A 497 -21.55 6.08 28.16
CA VAL A 497 -22.11 6.47 26.86
C VAL A 497 -21.03 6.41 25.79
N GLU A 498 -19.83 6.91 26.08
CA GLU A 498 -18.68 6.84 25.17
C GLU A 498 -18.28 5.39 24.86
N GLU A 499 -18.24 4.51 25.86
CA GLU A 499 -18.01 3.07 25.66
C GLU A 499 -19.08 2.42 24.76
N CYS A 500 -20.36 2.72 25.01
CA CYS A 500 -21.46 2.24 24.16
C CYS A 500 -21.32 2.74 22.72
N GLU A 501 -20.89 3.99 22.55
CA GLU A 501 -20.68 4.60 21.25
C GLU A 501 -19.53 3.93 20.48
N VAL A 502 -18.40 3.67 21.14
CA VAL A 502 -17.25 2.98 20.53
C VAL A 502 -17.65 1.59 20.05
N GLU A 503 -18.30 0.79 20.91
CA GLU A 503 -18.75 -0.56 20.55
C GLU A 503 -19.79 -0.55 19.42
N MET A 504 -20.73 0.39 19.44
CA MET A 504 -21.73 0.53 18.37
C MET A 504 -21.08 0.91 17.04
N ASN A 505 -20.15 1.87 17.03
CA ASN A 505 -19.42 2.25 15.81
C ASN A 505 -18.57 1.10 15.27
N HIS A 506 -17.89 0.36 16.15
CA HIS A 506 -17.14 -0.82 15.77
C HIS A 506 -18.03 -1.88 15.12
N LEU A 507 -19.23 -2.10 15.66
CA LEU A 507 -20.19 -3.06 15.11
C LEU A 507 -20.74 -2.59 13.75
N LEU A 508 -21.09 -1.31 13.61
CA LEU A 508 -21.51 -0.71 12.34
C LEU A 508 -20.44 -0.82 11.26
N MET A 509 -19.19 -0.55 11.62
CA MET A 509 -18.09 -0.62 10.66
C MET A 509 -17.84 -2.07 10.18
N GLN A 510 -17.99 -3.06 11.06
CA GLN A 510 -17.84 -4.48 10.69
C GLN A 510 -19.01 -5.00 9.86
N TYR A 511 -20.23 -4.53 10.12
CA TYR A 511 -21.48 -5.06 9.57
C TYR A 511 -22.36 -3.94 8.98
N HIS A 512 -21.78 -3.12 8.10
CA HIS A 512 -22.45 -1.91 7.60
C HIS A 512 -23.74 -2.20 6.82
N ASN A 513 -23.83 -3.36 6.16
CA ASN A 513 -25.00 -3.79 5.38
C ASN A 513 -25.99 -4.65 6.18
N ASN A 514 -25.85 -4.74 7.51
CA ASN A 514 -26.67 -5.64 8.30
C ASN A 514 -27.83 -4.91 8.99
N LYS A 515 -29.07 -5.24 8.61
CA LYS A 515 -30.29 -4.63 9.17
C LYS A 515 -30.42 -4.77 10.70
N TYR A 516 -29.91 -5.86 11.29
CA TYR A 516 -29.99 -6.07 12.73
C TYR A 516 -29.06 -5.12 13.49
N VAL A 517 -27.89 -4.83 12.93
CA VAL A 517 -26.95 -3.84 13.47
C VAL A 517 -27.47 -2.43 13.29
N ALA A 518 -28.01 -2.11 12.11
CA ALA A 518 -28.64 -0.82 11.86
C ALA A 518 -29.81 -0.55 12.84
N ARG A 519 -30.61 -1.57 13.16
CA ARG A 519 -31.66 -1.45 14.20
C ARG A 519 -31.08 -1.15 15.59
N GLN A 520 -29.98 -1.80 15.99
CA GLN A 520 -29.32 -1.47 17.25
C GLN A 520 -28.78 -0.03 17.26
N TYR A 521 -28.33 0.47 16.12
CA TYR A 521 -27.89 1.86 16.00
C TYR A 521 -29.02 2.86 16.21
N VAL A 522 -30.20 2.60 15.62
CA VAL A 522 -31.39 3.42 15.87
C VAL A 522 -31.74 3.45 17.36
N MET A 523 -31.72 2.29 18.04
CA MET A 523 -31.96 2.22 19.49
C MET A 523 -30.91 2.98 20.30
N PHE A 524 -29.63 2.92 19.88
CA PHE A 524 -28.57 3.69 20.51
C PHE A 524 -28.79 5.20 20.39
N LEU A 525 -29.11 5.68 19.17
CA LEU A 525 -29.34 7.10 18.92
C LEU A 525 -30.55 7.63 19.69
N ASN A 526 -31.65 6.87 19.70
CA ASN A 526 -32.88 7.28 20.37
C ASN A 526 -32.77 7.19 21.89
N ASP A 527 -32.31 6.04 22.42
CA ASP A 527 -32.45 5.76 23.84
C ASP A 527 -31.21 6.08 24.68
N ILE A 528 -30.04 6.22 24.07
CA ILE A 528 -28.77 6.53 24.77
C ILE A 528 -28.31 7.96 24.45
N LYS A 529 -28.26 8.33 23.18
CA LYS A 529 -27.86 9.70 22.79
C LYS A 529 -29.00 10.72 22.87
N GLY A 530 -30.25 10.30 22.65
CA GLY A 530 -31.39 11.20 22.57
C GLY A 530 -31.31 12.18 21.40
N ASP A 531 -30.75 11.78 20.25
CA ASP A 531 -30.62 12.62 19.06
C ASP A 531 -31.73 12.30 18.04
N PRO A 532 -32.85 13.05 18.00
CA PRO A 532 -33.99 12.74 17.15
C PRO A 532 -33.69 12.92 15.65
N VAL A 533 -32.79 13.85 15.30
CA VAL A 533 -32.43 14.13 13.90
C VAL A 533 -31.61 12.98 13.34
N ALA A 534 -30.56 12.56 14.06
CA ALA A 534 -29.75 11.41 13.67
C ALA A 534 -30.58 10.12 13.66
N THR A 535 -31.50 9.96 14.61
CA THR A 535 -32.41 8.80 14.68
C THR A 535 -33.28 8.70 13.43
N LYS A 536 -33.88 9.82 12.99
CA LYS A 536 -34.69 9.85 11.76
C LYS A 536 -33.87 9.44 10.53
N SER A 537 -32.68 10.02 10.36
CA SER A 537 -31.78 9.66 9.25
C SER A 537 -31.34 8.19 9.28
N ALA A 538 -31.14 7.63 10.48
CA ALA A 538 -30.78 6.22 10.64
C ALA A 538 -31.96 5.29 10.32
N ILE A 539 -33.20 5.68 10.63
CA ILE A 539 -34.41 4.95 10.25
C ILE A 539 -34.57 4.92 8.72
N ASP A 540 -34.38 6.05 8.05
CA ASP A 540 -34.45 6.12 6.58
C ASP A 540 -33.39 5.21 5.92
N THR A 541 -32.22 5.10 6.55
CA THR A 541 -31.15 4.19 6.09
C THR A 541 -31.53 2.73 6.34
N LEU A 542 -32.11 2.42 7.50
CA LEU A 542 -32.60 1.08 7.84
C LEU A 542 -33.69 0.60 6.87
N GLN A 543 -34.57 1.49 6.41
CA GLN A 543 -35.62 1.16 5.42
C GLN A 543 -35.06 0.80 4.03
N LYS A 544 -33.83 1.24 3.71
CA LYS A 544 -33.17 0.95 2.43
C LYS A 544 -32.40 -0.39 2.44
N LEU A 545 -32.18 -0.99 3.60
CA LEU A 545 -31.49 -2.27 3.81
C LEU A 545 -32.50 -3.42 3.93
#